data_AF-A0A7S2TIN3-F1
#
_entry.id   AF-A0A7S2TIN3-F1
#
_cell.length_a   1.000
_cell.length_b   1.000
_cell.length_c   1.000
_cell.angle_alpha   90.00
_cell.angle_beta   90.00
_cell.angle_gamma   90.00
#
_symmetry.space_group_name_H-M   'P 1'
#
loop_
_entity.id
_entity.type
_entity.pdbx_description
1 polymer ?
#
loop_
_entity_poly.entity_id
_entity_poly.type
_entity_poly.pdbx_seq_one_letter_code
_entity_poly.pdbx_strand_id
1 'polypeptide(L)'
;YGRVEGFSSCGINFNFRAFEAINRGDASLISKIKRDCVKSFSAQSSESSGEYSAGQTFWIASNDKPKCLLEQIAQAIFVQHTSAVTKDLSKNHPPLIAEISGAEFWCLCMDSDDAVGWHWDKDYAAESDGLNIHPHVATVTYLTDVG
;
A
#
# COMPACT_ATOMS: atom_id res chain seq x y z
N TYR A 1 6.70 -2.07 -25.42
CA TYR A 1 6.02 -1.48 -24.24
C TYR A 1 4.63 -1.03 -24.65
N GLY A 2 3.61 -1.85 -24.40
CA GLY A 2 2.22 -1.44 -24.54
C GLY A 2 1.73 -0.96 -23.19
N ARG A 3 1.20 0.26 -23.10
CA ARG A 3 0.40 0.64 -21.94
C ARG A 3 -0.97 -0.01 -22.11
N VAL A 4 -1.42 -0.75 -21.10
CA VAL A 4 -2.81 -1.20 -21.05
C VAL A 4 -3.66 0.05 -20.81
N GLU A 5 -4.43 0.46 -21.81
CA GLU A 5 -5.43 1.51 -21.62
C GLU A 5 -6.69 0.87 -21.01
N GLY A 6 -6.96 1.22 -19.76
CA GLY A 6 -8.22 0.85 -19.10
C GLY A 6 -9.35 1.70 -19.65
N PHE A 7 -10.33 1.07 -20.30
CA PHE A 7 -11.59 1.72 -20.66
C PHE A 7 -12.54 1.70 -19.45
N SER A 8 -12.97 2.87 -18.98
CA SER A 8 -14.04 2.98 -17.98
C SER A 8 -15.16 3.86 -18.49
N SER A 9 -16.37 3.31 -18.52
CA SER A 9 -17.62 4.01 -18.84
C SER A 9 -18.08 4.98 -17.75
N CYS A 10 -17.46 4.94 -16.57
CA CYS A 10 -17.79 5.80 -15.43
C CYS A 10 -16.78 6.94 -15.20
N GLY A 11 -15.86 7.19 -16.15
CA GLY A 11 -14.92 8.31 -16.07
C GLY A 11 -13.80 8.12 -15.05
N ILE A 12 -13.55 6.87 -14.62
CA ILE A 12 -12.42 6.56 -13.75
C ILE A 12 -11.13 6.70 -14.54
N ASN A 13 -10.21 7.52 -14.03
CA ASN A 13 -8.94 7.83 -14.66
C ASN A 13 -7.84 6.91 -14.12
N PHE A 14 -7.47 5.91 -14.91
CA PHE A 14 -6.39 4.95 -14.60
C PHE A 14 -4.98 5.43 -15.02
N ASN A 15 -4.80 6.70 -15.38
CA ASN A 15 -3.47 7.21 -15.71
C ASN A 15 -2.53 7.08 -14.51
N PHE A 16 -1.27 6.79 -14.80
CA PHE A 16 -0.20 6.80 -13.81
C PHE A 16 -0.14 8.16 -13.10
N ARG A 17 -0.12 8.14 -11.77
CA ARG A 17 0.04 9.33 -10.92
C ARG A 17 1.20 9.09 -9.96
N ALA A 18 2.12 10.03 -9.90
CA ALA A 18 3.17 10.07 -8.89
C ALA A 18 2.81 11.14 -7.85
N PHE A 19 2.99 10.80 -6.57
CA PHE A 19 2.72 11.71 -5.45
C PHE A 19 3.98 11.82 -4.60
N GLU A 20 4.32 13.04 -4.18
CA GLU A 20 5.35 13.26 -3.17
C GLU A 20 4.76 13.09 -1.79
N ALA A 21 4.61 11.83 -1.35
CA ALA A 21 4.08 11.51 -0.04
C ALA A 21 5.06 11.81 1.12
N ILE A 22 6.35 11.92 0.81
CA ILE A 22 7.45 12.01 1.79
C ILE A 22 8.44 13.08 1.35
N ASN A 23 8.90 13.92 2.27
CA ASN A 23 9.98 14.87 2.01
C ASN A 23 11.31 14.13 1.90
N ARG A 24 11.79 13.93 0.67
CA ARG A 24 13.04 13.21 0.37
C ARG A 24 14.30 13.91 0.88
N GLY A 25 14.22 15.21 1.20
CA GLY A 25 15.33 15.99 1.74
C GLY A 25 15.60 15.77 3.24
N ASP A 26 14.70 15.09 3.96
CA ASP A 26 14.87 14.80 5.38
C ASP A 26 15.57 13.43 5.58
N ALA A 27 16.90 13.46 5.70
CA ALA A 27 17.71 12.26 5.91
C ALA A 27 17.34 11.48 7.19
N SER A 28 16.84 12.16 8.22
CA SER A 28 16.38 11.53 9.47
C SER A 28 15.09 10.74 9.22
N LEU A 29 14.17 11.32 8.46
CA LEU A 29 12.93 10.65 8.04
C LEU A 29 13.22 9.42 7.17
N ILE A 30 14.07 9.56 6.15
CA ILE A 30 14.47 8.44 5.28
C ILE A 30 15.10 7.30 6.09
N SER A 31 15.98 7.62 7.03
CA SER A 31 16.62 6.62 7.90
C SER A 31 15.62 5.88 8.79
N LYS A 32 14.59 6.56 9.28
CA LYS A 32 13.51 5.92 10.07
C LYS A 32 12.65 5.02 9.20
N ILE A 33 12.28 5.46 8.00
CA ILE A 33 11.50 4.65 7.05
C ILE A 33 12.27 3.38 6.69
N LYS A 34 13.56 3.49 6.33
CA LYS A 34 14.41 2.32 6.06
C LYS A 34 14.42 1.33 7.23
N ARG A 35 14.54 1.83 8.46
CA ARG A 35 14.50 1.00 9.68
C ARG A 35 13.15 0.29 9.85
N ASP A 36 12.05 1.01 9.65
CA ASP A 36 10.71 0.46 9.79
C ASP A 36 10.43 -0.59 8.68
N CYS A 37 10.92 -0.38 7.45
CA CYS A 37 10.88 -1.38 6.37
C CYS A 37 11.65 -2.65 6.76
N VAL A 38 12.90 -2.53 7.20
CA VAL A 38 13.72 -3.68 7.59
C VAL A 38 13.06 -4.45 8.73
N LYS A 39 12.53 -3.74 9.73
CA LYS A 39 11.84 -4.36 10.86
C LYS A 39 10.56 -5.08 10.44
N SER A 40 9.76 -4.47 9.57
CA SER A 40 8.48 -5.04 9.13
C SER A 40 8.70 -6.22 8.16
N PHE A 41 9.75 -6.15 7.32
CA PHE A 41 10.16 -7.26 6.46
C PHE A 41 10.76 -8.42 7.26
N SER A 42 11.60 -8.14 8.26
CA SER A 42 12.22 -9.18 9.10
C SER A 42 11.30 -9.83 10.12
N ALA A 43 10.07 -9.31 10.32
CA ALA A 43 9.06 -9.97 11.16
C ALA A 43 8.63 -11.36 10.62
N GLN A 44 9.14 -11.76 9.45
CA GLN A 44 8.79 -12.96 8.68
C GLN A 44 9.77 -14.14 8.78
N SER A 45 10.99 -13.97 9.30
CA SER A 45 12.03 -15.00 9.13
C SER A 45 11.85 -16.30 9.95
N SER A 46 10.78 -16.43 10.72
CA SER A 46 10.50 -17.65 11.51
C SER A 46 9.54 -18.65 10.85
N GLU A 47 8.73 -18.28 9.85
CA GLU A 47 7.67 -19.18 9.32
C GLU A 47 7.30 -18.92 7.84
N SER A 48 7.92 -19.61 6.88
CA SER A 48 7.24 -20.19 5.69
C SER A 48 8.22 -20.70 4.61
N SER A 49 7.74 -21.69 3.83
CA SER A 49 8.49 -22.53 2.88
C SER A 49 7.80 -22.60 1.50
N GLY A 50 7.26 -21.48 1.00
CA GLY A 50 6.45 -21.44 -0.24
C GLY A 50 6.97 -20.49 -1.33
N GLU A 51 6.40 -20.61 -2.54
CA GLU A 51 6.74 -19.86 -3.78
C GLU A 51 6.33 -18.37 -3.76
N TYR A 52 5.60 -17.92 -2.76
CA TYR A 52 5.30 -16.50 -2.53
C TYR A 52 6.39 -15.88 -1.66
N SER A 53 6.72 -14.61 -1.88
CA SER A 53 7.48 -13.84 -0.87
C SER A 53 6.78 -14.06 0.46
N ALA A 54 7.51 -14.53 1.48
CA ALA A 54 7.01 -14.82 2.83
C ALA A 54 6.44 -13.56 3.56
N GLY A 55 6.22 -12.48 2.80
CA GLY A 55 5.57 -11.24 3.10
C GLY A 55 4.35 -11.38 4.00
N GLN A 56 4.46 -11.03 5.28
CA GLN A 56 3.29 -10.68 6.07
C GLN A 56 2.77 -9.33 5.58
N THR A 57 1.49 -9.28 5.23
CA THR A 57 0.79 -8.01 5.04
C THR A 57 0.33 -7.47 6.40
N PHE A 58 0.23 -6.14 6.47
CA PHE A 58 -0.18 -5.41 7.66
C PHE A 58 -1.42 -4.61 7.33
N TRP A 59 -2.36 -4.56 8.27
CA TRP A 59 -3.57 -3.75 8.15
C TRP A 59 -3.55 -2.59 9.14
N ILE A 60 -3.97 -1.41 8.68
CA ILE A 60 -4.30 -0.27 9.54
C ILE A 60 -5.67 0.28 9.19
N ALA A 61 -6.58 0.34 10.17
CA ALA A 61 -7.87 0.99 9.99
C ALA A 61 -7.72 2.51 9.85
N SER A 62 -8.67 3.16 9.20
CA SER A 62 -8.62 4.59 8.90
C SER A 62 -8.65 5.49 10.14
N ASN A 63 -9.17 5.00 11.27
CA ASN A 63 -9.24 5.69 12.56
C ASN A 63 -8.21 5.20 13.59
N ASP A 64 -7.42 4.18 13.27
CA ASP A 64 -6.38 3.70 14.17
C ASP A 64 -5.22 4.70 14.27
N LYS A 65 -4.54 4.71 15.41
CA LYS A 65 -3.33 5.53 15.59
C LYS A 65 -2.12 4.77 15.02
N PRO A 66 -1.39 5.32 14.04
CA PRO A 66 -0.17 4.69 13.53
C PRO A 66 0.88 4.45 14.62
N LYS A 67 1.46 3.25 14.63
CA LYS A 67 2.51 2.78 15.54
C LYS A 67 3.91 2.98 14.94
N CYS A 68 4.01 3.08 13.62
CA CYS A 68 5.26 3.30 12.88
C CYS A 68 5.04 4.24 11.69
N LEU A 69 6.12 4.63 11.01
CA LEU A 69 6.01 5.51 9.85
C LEU A 69 5.36 4.83 8.65
N LEU A 70 5.51 3.52 8.50
CA LEU A 70 4.87 2.77 7.41
C LEU A 70 3.35 2.78 7.55
N GLU A 71 2.83 2.50 8.75
CA GLU A 71 1.40 2.65 9.06
C GLU A 71 0.91 4.07 8.78
N GLN A 72 1.70 5.09 9.13
CA GLN A 72 1.35 6.49 8.87
C GLN A 72 1.28 6.81 7.37
N ILE A 73 2.23 6.29 6.58
CA ILE A 73 2.25 6.46 5.12
C ILE A 73 1.06 5.73 4.49
N ALA A 74 0.80 4.47 4.85
CA ALA A 74 -0.33 3.70 4.36
C ALA A 74 -1.67 4.40 4.65
N GLN A 75 -1.85 4.87 5.89
CA GLN A 75 -3.06 5.62 6.28
C GLN A 75 -3.19 6.95 5.52
N ALA A 76 -2.08 7.68 5.31
CA ALA A 76 -2.10 8.92 4.52
C ALA A 76 -2.47 8.69 3.05
N ILE A 77 -1.96 7.61 2.44
CA ILE A 77 -2.33 7.19 1.09
C ILE A 77 -3.82 6.85 1.04
N PHE A 78 -4.32 6.06 1.98
CA PHE A 78 -5.75 5.75 2.08
C PHE A 78 -6.60 7.02 2.15
N VAL A 79 -6.27 7.95 3.04
CA VAL A 79 -7.02 9.22 3.18
C VAL A 79 -6.96 10.04 1.89
N GLN A 80 -5.81 10.12 1.23
CA GLN A 80 -5.66 10.83 -0.03
C GLN A 80 -6.60 10.27 -1.11
N HIS A 81 -6.62 8.94 -1.28
CA HIS A 81 -7.43 8.26 -2.29
C HIS A 81 -8.92 8.21 -1.97
N THR A 82 -9.28 8.25 -0.69
CA THR A 82 -10.68 8.28 -0.25
C THR A 82 -11.23 9.69 0.01
N SER A 83 -10.39 10.73 -0.12
CA SER A 83 -10.76 12.12 0.17
C SER A 83 -11.95 12.64 -0.63
N ALA A 84 -12.19 12.12 -1.84
CA ALA A 84 -13.36 12.47 -2.63
C ALA A 84 -14.64 11.83 -2.07
N VAL A 85 -14.56 10.58 -1.61
CA VAL A 85 -15.69 9.85 -0.99
C VAL A 85 -16.07 10.47 0.36
N THR A 86 -15.09 10.95 1.13
CA THR A 86 -15.35 11.64 2.41
C THR A 86 -15.90 13.06 2.22
N LYS A 87 -15.57 13.74 1.12
CA LYS A 87 -16.06 15.10 0.81
C LYS A 87 -17.40 15.11 0.08
N ASP A 88 -17.66 14.10 -0.75
CA ASP A 88 -18.86 13.98 -1.58
C ASP A 88 -19.88 13.04 -0.94
N LEU A 89 -20.33 13.37 0.28
CA LEU A 89 -21.46 12.72 0.96
C LEU A 89 -22.81 13.00 0.26
N SER A 90 -22.83 13.20 -1.05
CA SER A 90 -24.03 13.47 -1.84
C SER A 90 -24.89 12.20 -1.97
N LYS A 91 -25.60 11.86 -0.90
CA LYS A 91 -26.83 11.03 -0.79
C LYS A 91 -26.86 9.59 -1.34
N ASN A 92 -25.92 9.16 -2.18
CA ASN A 92 -26.03 7.91 -2.94
C ASN A 92 -24.94 6.86 -2.67
N HIS A 93 -23.93 7.19 -1.84
CA HIS A 93 -22.88 6.23 -1.46
C HIS A 93 -22.90 5.99 0.05
N PRO A 94 -22.77 4.72 0.51
CA PRO A 94 -22.63 4.43 1.92
C PRO A 94 -21.37 5.11 2.47
N PRO A 95 -21.41 5.66 3.69
CA PRO A 95 -20.25 6.29 4.30
C PRO A 95 -19.13 5.26 4.49
N LEU A 96 -17.87 5.71 4.41
CA LEU A 96 -16.74 4.91 4.85
C LEU A 96 -16.92 4.57 6.33
N ILE A 97 -16.99 3.27 6.63
CA ILE A 97 -17.05 2.78 8.02
C ILE A 97 -15.61 2.68 8.50
N ALA A 98 -15.24 3.55 9.45
CA ALA A 98 -13.85 3.82 9.77
C ALA A 98 -13.07 2.58 10.26
N GLU A 99 -13.78 1.67 10.93
CA GLU A 99 -13.24 0.45 11.55
C GLU A 99 -12.91 -0.65 10.54
N ILE A 100 -13.60 -0.66 9.39
CA ILE A 100 -13.42 -1.69 8.34
C ILE A 100 -12.87 -1.09 7.04
N SER A 101 -12.67 0.22 7.01
CA SER A 101 -12.02 0.93 5.90
C SER A 101 -10.61 1.31 6.33
N GLY A 102 -9.61 1.00 5.51
CA GLY A 102 -8.21 1.19 5.88
C GLY A 102 -7.27 0.85 4.73
N ALA A 103 -6.01 0.66 5.08
CA ALA A 103 -4.97 0.24 4.14
C ALA A 103 -4.37 -1.08 4.58
N GLU A 104 -4.31 -2.02 3.64
CA GLU A 104 -3.35 -3.11 3.70
C GLU A 104 -2.04 -2.64 3.08
N PHE A 105 -0.91 -2.97 3.69
CA PHE A 105 0.41 -2.67 3.17
C PHE A 105 1.40 -3.79 3.48
N TRP A 106 2.43 -3.88 2.67
CA TRP A 106 3.56 -4.76 2.88
C TRP A 106 4.81 -4.03 2.43
N CYS A 107 5.98 -4.48 2.89
CA CYS A 107 7.24 -3.91 2.48
C CYS A 107 8.18 -5.02 2.02
N LEU A 108 9.01 -4.68 1.05
CA LEU A 108 10.08 -5.53 0.57
C LEU A 108 11.40 -4.77 0.73
N CYS A 109 12.32 -5.34 1.50
CA CYS A 109 13.68 -4.84 1.59
C CYS A 109 14.57 -5.76 0.77
N MET A 110 15.03 -5.26 -0.37
CA MET A 110 15.89 -5.97 -1.30
C MET A 110 17.32 -5.47 -1.19
N ASP A 111 18.26 -6.40 -1.31
CA ASP A 111 19.65 -6.07 -1.61
C ASP A 111 19.84 -5.83 -3.12
N SER A 112 20.99 -5.31 -3.53
CA SER A 112 21.27 -4.90 -4.93
C SER A 112 21.13 -6.01 -5.96
N ASP A 113 21.23 -7.25 -5.51
CA ASP A 113 21.26 -8.44 -6.35
C ASP A 113 19.90 -9.16 -6.42
N ASP A 114 18.92 -8.67 -5.64
CA ASP A 114 17.56 -9.21 -5.64
C ASP A 114 16.75 -8.65 -6.81
N ALA A 115 15.92 -9.50 -7.42
CA ALA A 115 15.02 -9.14 -8.49
C ALA A 115 13.58 -9.51 -8.14
N VAL A 116 12.66 -8.57 -8.36
CA VAL A 116 11.22 -8.80 -8.22
C VAL A 116 10.60 -8.89 -9.59
N GLY A 117 9.97 -10.03 -9.86
CA GLY A 117 9.14 -10.21 -11.05
C GLY A 117 7.97 -9.23 -11.06
N TRP A 118 7.46 -8.94 -12.25
CA TRP A 118 6.25 -8.16 -12.39
C TRP A 118 5.09 -8.88 -11.68
N HIS A 119 4.52 -8.23 -10.68
CA HIS A 119 3.35 -8.69 -9.96
C HIS A 119 2.36 -7.54 -9.81
N TRP A 120 1.14 -7.91 -9.42
CA TRP A 120 0.05 -7.04 -9.02
C TRP A 120 -0.23 -7.25 -7.54
N ASP A 121 -0.59 -6.16 -6.85
CA ASP A 121 -1.06 -6.26 -5.47
C ASP A 121 -2.41 -7.00 -5.44
N LYS A 122 -2.56 -7.91 -4.48
CA LYS A 122 -3.78 -8.63 -4.14
C LYS A 122 -4.02 -8.43 -2.64
N ASP A 123 -5.28 -8.42 -2.21
CA ASP A 123 -5.61 -8.45 -0.79
C ASP A 123 -5.35 -9.87 -0.25
N TYR A 124 -4.20 -10.07 0.37
CA TYR A 124 -3.76 -11.40 0.83
C TYR A 124 -4.48 -11.80 2.13
N ALA A 125 -4.87 -10.83 2.96
CA ALA A 125 -5.63 -11.11 4.18
C ALA A 125 -6.98 -11.77 3.86
N ALA A 126 -7.67 -11.28 2.83
CA ALA A 126 -8.98 -11.81 2.41
C ALA A 126 -8.93 -13.20 1.75
N GLU A 127 -7.75 -13.68 1.34
CA GLU A 127 -7.61 -15.01 0.71
C GLU A 127 -7.96 -16.15 1.67
N SER A 128 -7.66 -15.99 2.95
CA SER A 128 -8.02 -16.97 3.99
C SER A 128 -9.53 -17.17 4.12
N ASP A 129 -10.33 -16.17 3.72
CA ASP A 129 -11.78 -16.21 3.66
C ASP A 129 -12.32 -16.69 2.30
N GLY A 130 -11.45 -17.18 1.41
CA GLY A 130 -11.81 -17.65 0.06
C GLY A 130 -12.09 -16.53 -0.94
N LEU A 131 -11.75 -15.28 -0.60
CA LEU A 131 -11.93 -14.13 -1.47
C LEU A 131 -10.65 -13.84 -2.25
N ASN A 132 -10.76 -13.76 -3.58
CA ASN A 132 -9.66 -13.38 -4.45
C ASN A 132 -9.96 -12.00 -5.04
N ILE A 133 -9.72 -10.96 -4.24
CA ILE A 133 -10.09 -9.58 -4.55
C ILE A 133 -8.82 -8.79 -4.88
N HIS A 134 -8.85 -8.11 -6.02
CA HIS A 134 -7.86 -7.08 -6.31
C HIS A 134 -8.24 -5.81 -5.56
N PRO A 135 -7.26 -5.05 -5.01
CA PRO A 135 -7.57 -3.77 -4.39
C PRO A 135 -8.23 -2.85 -5.43
N HIS A 136 -9.14 -2.00 -4.96
CA HIS A 136 -9.76 -0.97 -5.81
C HIS A 136 -8.72 0.04 -6.31
N VAL A 137 -7.69 0.29 -5.50
CA VAL A 137 -6.51 1.11 -5.82
C VAL A 137 -5.30 0.43 -5.20
N ALA A 138 -4.28 0.15 -6.01
CA ALA A 138 -2.95 -0.28 -5.55
C ALA A 138 -1.94 0.83 -5.75
N THR A 139 -1.03 1.00 -4.79
CA THR A 139 0.05 1.99 -4.86
C THR A 139 1.37 1.34 -4.47
N VAL A 140 2.38 1.41 -5.35
CA VAL A 140 3.73 0.95 -5.05
C VAL A 140 4.62 2.16 -4.79
N THR A 141 5.29 2.16 -3.63
CA THR A 141 6.27 3.19 -3.26
C THR A 141 7.67 2.59 -3.29
N TYR A 142 8.52 3.11 -4.16
CA TYR A 142 9.94 2.75 -4.19
C TYR A 142 10.73 3.71 -3.34
N LEU A 143 11.60 3.18 -2.48
CA LEU A 143 12.61 3.95 -1.77
C LEU A 143 13.98 3.39 -2.13
N THR A 144 14.84 4.23 -2.69
CA THR A 144 16.19 3.84 -3.12
C THR A 144 17.24 4.74 -2.48
N ASP A 145 18.52 4.40 -2.66
CA ASP A 145 19.62 5.24 -2.18
C ASP A 145 19.73 6.59 -2.91
N VAL A 146 19.04 6.75 -4.05
CA VAL A 146 18.99 8.00 -4.81
C VAL A 146 17.67 8.77 -4.62
N GLY A 147 16.82 8.33 -3.68
CA GLY A 147 15.50 8.91 -3.39
C GLY A 147 14.38 8.13 -4.04
#